data_AF-A0A011QNZ0-F1
#
_entry.id   AF-A0A011QNZ0-F1
#
_cell.length_a   1.000
_cell.length_b   1.000
_cell.length_c   1.000
_cell.angle_alpha   90.00
_cell.angle_beta   90.00
_cell.angle_gamma   90.00
#
_symmetry.space_group_name_H-M   'P 1'
#
loop_
_entity.id
_entity.type
_entity.pdbx_description
1 polymer ?
#
loop_
_entity_poly.entity_id
_entity_poly.type
_entity_poly.pdbx_seq_one_letter_code
_entity_poly.pdbx_strand_id
1 'polypeptide(L)'
;MARVAKAALVKGPGGVGDANHPVAIAPGVANKAKVRQPGRRGPQKLPTKVAVTVRYSPEVLDYFKATGDGWQTRMNDVLRRHVEEQLHDQQHRAA
;
A
#
# COMPACT_ATOMS: atom_id res chain seq x y z
N MET A 1 7.54 54.70 27.31
CA MET A 1 6.89 54.63 28.64
C MET A 1 5.94 53.44 28.61
N ALA A 2 5.90 52.48 29.55
CA ALA A 2 6.68 52.30 30.77
C ALA A 2 7.00 50.80 31.03
N ARG A 3 7.98 50.53 31.89
CA ARG A 3 8.30 49.19 32.46
C ARG A 3 7.68 49.11 33.88
N VAL A 4 7.51 47.91 34.47
CA VAL A 4 8.20 47.39 35.69
C VAL A 4 7.90 45.87 35.79
N ALA A 5 8.92 44.99 35.89
CA ALA A 5 9.50 44.34 37.11
C ALA A 5 8.54 43.34 37.81
N LYS A 6 8.95 42.24 38.47
CA LYS A 6 10.24 41.70 39.01
C LYS A 6 10.07 40.14 39.08
N ALA A 7 10.99 39.24 39.44
CA ALA A 7 12.38 39.25 39.93
C ALA A 7 13.08 37.94 39.45
N ALA A 8 14.38 37.90 39.11
CA ALA A 8 15.53 37.55 39.98
C ALA A 8 15.56 36.13 40.59
N LEU A 9 16.46 35.28 40.07
CA LEU A 9 17.30 34.40 40.90
C LEU A 9 18.69 34.29 40.27
N VAL A 10 19.72 34.31 41.11
CA VAL A 10 21.14 34.39 40.74
C VAL A 10 21.88 33.14 41.23
N LYS A 11 22.93 32.72 40.50
CA LYS A 11 24.29 32.40 41.03
C LYS A 11 24.95 31.20 40.32
N GLY A 12 26.19 31.40 39.87
CA GLY A 12 27.18 30.31 39.82
C GLY A 12 27.85 30.12 38.44
N PRO A 13 29.20 30.12 38.36
CA PRO A 13 29.92 30.05 37.09
C PRO A 13 30.28 28.62 36.66
N GLY A 14 30.88 28.51 35.46
CA GLY A 14 31.29 27.26 34.82
C GLY A 14 32.31 26.42 35.60
N GLY A 15 32.40 25.15 35.23
CA GLY A 15 33.03 24.11 36.03
C GLY A 15 34.51 23.83 35.77
N VAL A 16 34.98 22.80 36.47
CA VAL A 16 36.23 22.07 36.25
C VAL A 16 35.88 20.58 36.36
N GLY A 17 36.37 19.75 35.45
CA GLY A 17 36.10 18.31 35.47
C GLY A 17 37.07 17.57 36.39
N ASP A 18 36.61 16.43 36.93
CA ASP A 18 37.49 15.35 37.38
C ASP A 18 36.88 13.99 37.00
N ALA A 19 37.71 12.96 36.87
CA ALA A 19 37.43 11.80 36.06
C ALA A 19 36.75 10.65 36.82
N ASN A 20 35.52 10.32 36.40
CA ASN A 20 35.02 8.95 36.47
C ASN A 20 34.13 8.67 35.25
N HIS A 21 34.57 7.73 34.42
CA HIS A 21 34.12 7.58 33.04
C HIS A 21 32.80 6.79 32.95
N PRO A 22 31.65 7.38 32.53
CA PRO A 22 30.40 6.65 32.46
C PRO A 22 30.30 5.88 31.13
N VAL A 23 30.44 4.54 31.19
CA VAL A 23 29.82 3.66 30.18
C VAL A 23 28.32 3.56 30.46
N ALA A 24 27.61 4.65 30.23
CA ALA A 24 26.15 4.67 30.28
C ALA A 24 25.60 4.03 29.01
N ILE A 25 25.13 2.77 29.12
CA ILE A 25 24.30 2.13 28.10
C ILE A 25 23.05 3.00 27.93
N ALA A 26 22.94 3.71 26.81
CA ALA A 26 21.85 4.64 26.59
C ALA A 26 20.49 3.90 26.54
N PRO A 27 19.55 4.18 27.47
CA PRO A 27 18.22 3.59 27.42
C PRO A 27 17.40 4.31 26.35
N GLY A 28 17.46 3.84 25.10
CA GLY A 28 16.71 4.52 24.03
C GLY A 28 16.72 3.89 22.63
N VAL A 29 17.70 3.06 22.26
CA VAL A 29 17.78 2.51 20.89
C VAL A 29 16.92 1.24 20.72
N ALA A 30 15.62 1.41 20.93
CA ALA A 30 14.63 0.42 20.51
C ALA A 30 14.47 0.50 18.98
N ASN A 31 15.31 -0.21 18.24
CA ASN A 31 15.11 -0.44 16.81
C ASN A 31 13.80 -1.21 16.58
N LYS A 32 12.70 -0.47 16.41
CA LYS A 32 11.39 -1.02 16.07
C LYS A 32 11.40 -1.56 14.64
N ALA A 33 11.94 -2.77 14.47
CA ALA A 33 11.58 -3.62 13.36
C ALA A 33 10.05 -3.64 13.27
N LYS A 34 9.50 -3.24 12.11
CA LYS A 34 8.05 -3.09 11.93
C LYS A 34 7.40 -4.47 11.86
N VAL A 35 7.14 -5.06 13.03
CA VAL A 35 6.46 -6.34 13.19
C VAL A 35 5.19 -6.31 12.35
N ARG A 36 5.13 -7.18 11.33
CA ARG A 36 3.93 -7.36 10.52
C ARG A 36 2.84 -7.89 11.44
N GLN A 37 1.78 -7.11 11.66
CA GLN A 37 0.61 -7.58 12.41
C GLN A 37 0.07 -8.86 11.75
N PRO A 38 -0.05 -9.98 12.48
CA PRO A 38 -0.72 -11.17 11.98
C PRO A 38 -2.11 -10.79 11.43
N GLY A 39 -2.46 -11.28 10.25
CA GLY A 39 -3.71 -10.96 9.57
C GLY A 39 -3.69 -9.74 8.63
N ARG A 40 -2.68 -8.86 8.65
CA ARG A 40 -2.57 -7.78 7.64
C ARG A 40 -1.85 -8.25 6.37
N ARG A 41 -2.63 -8.70 5.39
CA ARG A 41 -2.17 -8.89 4.00
C ARG A 41 -1.69 -7.55 3.43
N GLY A 42 -0.57 -7.56 2.72
CA GLY A 42 -0.02 -6.35 2.08
C GLY A 42 -0.90 -5.83 0.93
N PRO A 43 -0.63 -4.63 0.40
CA PRO A 43 -1.37 -4.07 -0.73
C PRO A 43 -1.45 -5.06 -1.90
N GLN A 44 -2.64 -5.21 -2.47
CA GLN A 44 -2.88 -6.06 -3.65
C GLN A 44 -2.10 -5.46 -4.83
N LYS A 45 -1.06 -6.16 -5.30
CA LYS A 45 -0.14 -5.68 -6.34
C LYS A 45 -0.64 -5.85 -7.78
N LEU A 46 -1.71 -6.61 -7.98
CA LEU A 46 -2.26 -6.93 -9.30
C LEU A 46 -3.51 -6.09 -9.57
N PRO A 47 -3.80 -5.73 -10.84
CA PRO A 47 -5.05 -5.08 -11.21
C PRO A 47 -6.24 -5.93 -10.76
N THR A 48 -7.10 -5.35 -9.91
CA THR A 48 -8.33 -6.01 -9.47
C THR A 48 -9.33 -6.01 -10.62
N LYS A 49 -9.98 -7.15 -10.87
CA LYS A 49 -11.12 -7.22 -11.81
C LYS A 49 -12.17 -6.19 -11.40
N VAL A 50 -12.56 -5.30 -12.30
CA VAL A 50 -13.58 -4.28 -12.02
C VAL A 50 -14.95 -4.96 -12.07
N ALA A 51 -15.73 -4.84 -10.99
CA ALA A 51 -17.12 -5.30 -10.99
C ALA A 51 -17.99 -4.30 -11.76
N VAL A 52 -18.61 -4.75 -12.85
CA VAL A 52 -19.49 -3.93 -13.70
C VAL A 52 -20.80 -4.69 -13.94
N THR A 53 -21.92 -3.99 -13.84
CA THR A 53 -23.25 -4.56 -14.16
C THR A 53 -23.48 -4.49 -15.67
N VAL A 54 -23.25 -5.60 -16.37
CA VAL A 54 -23.46 -5.74 -17.82
C VAL A 54 -24.63 -6.69 -18.08
N ARG A 55 -25.41 -6.41 -19.14
CA ARG A 55 -26.46 -7.33 -19.65
C ARG A 55 -25.93 -8.05 -20.89
N TYR A 56 -26.07 -9.36 -20.93
CA TYR A 56 -25.69 -10.21 -22.06
C TYR A 56 -26.94 -10.85 -22.69
N SER A 57 -26.85 -11.27 -23.95
CA SER A 57 -27.89 -12.07 -24.61
C SER A 57 -28.15 -13.37 -23.84
N PRO A 58 -29.41 -13.85 -23.77
CA PRO A 58 -29.75 -15.06 -23.01
C PRO A 58 -29.01 -16.30 -23.53
N GLU A 59 -28.96 -16.47 -24.86
CA GLU A 59 -28.24 -17.55 -25.55
C GLU A 59 -26.78 -17.71 -25.10
N VAL A 60 -26.07 -16.59 -24.89
CA VAL A 60 -24.67 -16.56 -24.45
C VAL A 60 -24.56 -17.01 -23.00
N LEU A 61 -25.45 -16.50 -22.14
CA LEU A 61 -25.47 -16.88 -20.73
C LEU A 61 -25.83 -18.35 -20.54
N ASP A 62 -26.77 -18.87 -21.32
CA ASP A 62 -27.23 -20.25 -21.17
C ASP A 62 -26.19 -21.25 -21.70
N TYR A 63 -25.52 -20.94 -22.82
CA TYR A 63 -24.34 -21.67 -23.27
C TYR A 63 -23.25 -21.74 -22.19
N PHE A 64 -22.84 -20.60 -21.62
CA PHE A 64 -21.79 -20.60 -20.61
C PHE A 64 -22.23 -21.28 -19.31
N LYS A 65 -23.44 -21.03 -18.79
CA LYS A 65 -23.95 -21.73 -17.58
C LYS A 65 -23.99 -23.25 -17.76
N ALA A 66 -24.32 -23.75 -18.96
CA ALA A 66 -24.31 -25.18 -19.25
C ALA A 66 -22.91 -25.82 -19.11
N THR A 67 -21.83 -25.03 -19.19
CA THR A 67 -20.46 -25.51 -18.90
C THR A 67 -20.17 -25.71 -17.40
N GLY A 68 -21.14 -25.47 -16.53
CA GLY A 68 -21.03 -25.71 -15.08
C GLY A 68 -20.15 -24.69 -14.34
N ASP A 69 -19.63 -25.10 -13.17
CA ASP A 69 -18.85 -24.24 -12.29
C ASP A 69 -17.70 -23.53 -13.00
N GLY A 70 -17.45 -22.28 -12.63
CA GLY A 70 -16.41 -21.45 -13.27
C GLY A 70 -16.80 -20.83 -14.62
N TRP A 71 -18.06 -20.94 -15.07
CA TRP A 71 -18.51 -20.39 -16.36
C TRP A 71 -18.19 -18.89 -16.55
N GLN A 72 -18.28 -18.08 -15.50
CA GLN A 72 -17.91 -16.66 -15.54
C GLN A 72 -16.43 -16.45 -15.85
N THR A 73 -15.55 -17.32 -15.34
CA THR A 73 -14.11 -17.30 -15.64
C THR A 73 -13.88 -17.67 -17.10
N ARG A 74 -14.52 -18.75 -17.60
CA ARG A 74 -14.44 -19.14 -19.02
C ARG A 74 -14.91 -18.01 -19.95
N MET A 75 -16.05 -17.39 -19.64
CA MET A 75 -16.59 -16.25 -20.39
C MET A 75 -15.61 -15.05 -20.39
N ASN A 76 -15.01 -14.74 -19.25
CA ASN A 76 -13.99 -13.69 -19.13
C ASN A 76 -12.73 -14.00 -19.95
N ASP A 77 -12.29 -15.26 -20.01
CA ASP A 77 -11.10 -15.66 -20.78
C ASP A 77 -11.36 -15.59 -22.30
N VAL A 78 -12.57 -15.94 -22.77
CA VAL A 78 -13.00 -15.73 -24.16
C VAL A 78 -12.97 -14.24 -24.53
N LEU A 79 -13.53 -13.37 -23.67
CA LEU A 79 -13.52 -11.92 -23.89
C LEU A 79 -12.09 -11.35 -23.91
N ARG A 80 -11.19 -11.82 -23.02
CA ARG A 80 -9.79 -11.38 -23.00
C ARG A 80 -9.08 -11.78 -24.29
N ARG A 81 -9.22 -13.03 -24.74
CA ARG A 81 -8.62 -13.52 -25.99
C ARG A 81 -9.09 -12.70 -27.19
N HIS A 82 -10.39 -12.40 -27.29
CA HIS A 82 -10.91 -11.58 -28.38
C HIS A 82 -10.27 -10.17 -28.40
N VAL A 83 -10.05 -9.56 -27.24
CA VAL A 83 -9.34 -8.27 -27.14
C VAL A 83 -7.86 -8.40 -27.55
N GLU A 84 -7.17 -9.46 -27.13
CA GLU A 84 -5.78 -9.74 -27.52
C GLU A 84 -5.63 -9.91 -29.05
N GLU A 85 -6.53 -10.66 -29.68
CA GLU A 85 -6.60 -10.83 -31.15
C GLU A 85 -6.85 -9.49 -31.87
N GLN A 86 -7.83 -8.70 -31.41
CA GLN A 86 -8.12 -7.39 -32.00
C GLN A 86 -6.97 -6.39 -31.88
N LEU A 87 -6.23 -6.40 -30.76
CA LEU A 87 -5.07 -5.53 -30.57
C LEU A 87 -3.90 -5.91 -31.49
N HIS A 88 -3.67 -7.21 -31.68
CA HIS A 88 -2.67 -7.73 -32.61
C HIS A 88 -2.97 -7.29 -34.05
N ASP A 89 -4.21 -7.46 -34.52
CA ASP A 89 -4.60 -7.11 -35.89
C ASP A 89 -4.55 -5.59 -36.14
N GLN A 90 -4.85 -4.78 -35.12
CA GLN A 90 -4.68 -3.33 -35.17
C GLN A 90 -3.21 -2.90 -35.28
N GLN A 91 -2.29 -3.62 -34.64
CA GLN A 91 -0.85 -3.36 -34.74
C GLN A 91 -0.32 -3.68 -36.15
N HIS A 92 -0.75 -4.77 -36.78
CA HIS A 92 -0.35 -5.11 -38.16
C HIS A 92 -0.92 -4.16 -39.21
N ARG A 93 -2.12 -3.61 -38.99
CA ARG A 93 -2.74 -2.65 -39.91
C ARG A 93 -2.11 -1.24 -39.86
N ALA A 94 -1.37 -0.93 -38.80
CA ALA A 94 -0.74 0.37 -38.58
C ALA A 94 0.74 0.45 -39.05
N ALA A 95 1.24 -0.62 -39.69
CA ALA A 95 2.58 -0.74 -40.25
C ALA A 95 2.55 -0.74 -41.80
#